data_AF-A0A0G0SYB6-F1
#
_entry.id   AF-A0A0G0SYB6-F1
#
_cell.length_a   1.000
_cell.length_b   1.000
_cell.length_c   1.000
_cell.angle_alpha   90.00
_cell.angle_beta   90.00
_cell.angle_gamma   90.00
#
_symmetry.space_group_name_H-M   'P 1'
#
loop_
_entity.id
_entity.type
_entity.pdbx_description
1 polymer ?
#
loop_
_entity_poly.entity_id
_entity_poly.type
_entity_poly.pdbx_seq_one_letter_code
_entity_poly.pdbx_strand_id
1 'polypeptide(L)'
;MIPEFPNFKKLELTDKEEVEKFTSKFPPYSDFNFTSLWAWDTNGKRMISKLNGNLVVQFTDYETCEPFFSFLGTNKPEHTARELIHFAEKSGVSSTLRFVPEESIKDLLKSDLLVEEDRDNFDYIFS
;
A
#
# COMPACT_ATOMS: atom_id res chain seq x y z
N MET A 1 8.53 3.37 -14.45
CA MET A 1 7.45 2.43 -14.78
C MET A 1 7.34 1.43 -13.65
N ILE A 2 6.21 1.50 -12.96
CA ILE A 2 5.89 0.59 -11.87
C ILE A 2 5.60 -0.80 -12.48
N PRO A 3 6.29 -1.86 -12.04
CA PRO A 3 6.09 -3.21 -12.57
C PRO A 3 4.74 -3.78 -12.17
N GLU A 4 4.26 -4.78 -12.91
CA GLU A 4 3.09 -5.55 -12.53
C GLU A 4 3.48 -6.66 -11.54
N PHE A 5 2.64 -6.86 -10.55
CA PHE A 5 2.73 -7.91 -9.55
C PHE A 5 2.76 -9.30 -10.23
N PRO A 6 3.57 -10.27 -9.74
CA PRO A 6 4.29 -10.28 -8.46
C PRO A 6 5.67 -9.61 -8.48
N ASN A 7 6.02 -8.89 -9.55
CA ASN A 7 7.30 -8.21 -9.62
C ASN A 7 7.24 -6.87 -8.88
N PHE A 8 8.29 -6.57 -8.13
CA PHE A 8 8.44 -5.33 -7.39
C PHE A 8 9.73 -4.63 -7.81
N LYS A 9 9.73 -3.31 -7.80
CA LYS A 9 10.95 -2.50 -7.88
C LYS A 9 11.10 -1.67 -6.60
N LYS A 10 12.33 -1.29 -6.27
CA LYS A 10 12.58 -0.26 -5.26
C LYS A 10 11.97 1.05 -5.74
N LEU A 11 11.37 1.81 -4.83
CA LEU A 11 10.96 3.17 -5.12
C LEU A 11 12.19 4.01 -5.44
N GLU A 12 12.13 4.82 -6.49
CA GLU A 12 13.19 5.73 -6.91
C GLU A 12 12.65 7.16 -7.08
N LEU A 13 13.52 8.18 -7.02
CA LEU A 13 13.14 9.57 -7.30
C LEU A 13 12.47 9.76 -8.67
N THR A 14 12.87 8.95 -9.65
CA THR A 14 12.33 8.95 -11.01
C THR A 14 10.89 8.43 -11.10
N ASP A 15 10.39 7.73 -10.07
CA ASP A 15 9.01 7.24 -10.02
C ASP A 15 8.00 8.29 -9.54
N LYS A 16 8.48 9.47 -9.09
CA LYS A 16 7.65 10.53 -8.51
C LYS A 16 6.42 10.85 -9.35
N GLU A 17 6.63 11.17 -10.63
CA GLU A 17 5.55 11.60 -11.51
C GLU A 17 4.49 10.50 -11.69
N GLU A 18 4.92 9.24 -11.80
CA GLU A 18 4.02 8.11 -12.00
C GLU A 18 3.21 7.80 -10.72
N VAL A 19 3.86 7.84 -9.55
CA VAL A 19 3.21 7.67 -8.24
C VAL A 19 2.21 8.80 -7.97
N GLU A 20 2.62 10.07 -8.14
CA GLU A 20 1.75 11.23 -7.91
C GLU A 20 0.56 11.27 -8.88
N LYS A 21 0.76 10.89 -10.15
CA LYS A 21 -0.33 10.73 -11.11
C LYS A 21 -1.34 9.65 -10.68
N PHE A 22 -0.88 8.62 -9.97
CA PHE A 22 -1.76 7.60 -9.43
C PHE A 22 -2.50 8.11 -8.18
N THR A 23 -1.78 8.64 -7.21
CA THR A 23 -2.29 8.98 -5.87
C THR A 23 -3.19 10.22 -5.89
N SER A 24 -2.99 11.16 -6.83
CA SER A 24 -3.84 12.35 -7.02
C SER A 24 -5.31 12.05 -7.35
N LYS A 25 -5.65 10.80 -7.67
CA LYS A 25 -7.04 10.35 -7.89
C LYS A 25 -7.81 10.08 -6.59
N PHE A 26 -7.12 10.10 -5.46
CA PHE A 26 -7.65 9.77 -4.14
C PHE A 26 -7.42 10.94 -3.17
N PRO A 27 -8.08 10.94 -1.99
CA PRO A 27 -7.72 11.85 -0.90
C PRO A 27 -6.21 11.78 -0.56
N PRO A 28 -5.64 12.84 0.04
CA PRO A 28 -4.20 12.95 0.28
C PRO A 28 -3.76 12.09 1.49
N TYR A 29 -3.80 10.76 1.33
CA TYR A 29 -3.34 9.82 2.35
C TYR A 29 -1.85 10.01 2.63
N SER A 30 -1.49 10.26 3.88
CA SER A 30 -0.13 10.66 4.25
C SER A 30 0.89 9.54 3.98
N ASP A 31 0.49 8.28 4.12
CA ASP A 31 1.32 7.11 3.82
C ASP A 31 1.60 6.90 2.33
N PHE A 32 0.74 7.42 1.44
CA PHE A 32 0.82 7.18 -0.01
C PHE A 32 1.33 8.39 -0.81
N ASN A 33 1.49 9.55 -0.20
CA ASN A 33 2.15 10.65 -0.90
C ASN A 33 3.62 10.28 -1.19
N PHE A 34 4.13 10.72 -2.33
CA PHE A 34 5.46 10.32 -2.78
C PHE A 34 6.57 10.74 -1.79
N THR A 35 6.45 11.95 -1.23
CA THR A 35 7.43 12.47 -0.28
C THR A 35 7.55 11.56 0.95
N SER A 36 6.44 11.11 1.52
CA SER A 36 6.44 10.18 2.66
C SER A 36 7.04 8.83 2.27
N LEU A 37 6.58 8.26 1.16
CA LEU A 37 7.05 6.96 0.67
C LEU A 37 8.58 6.95 0.47
N TRP A 38 9.13 8.04 -0.06
CA TRP A 38 10.56 8.21 -0.34
C TRP A 38 11.37 8.59 0.91
N ALA A 39 10.96 9.63 1.64
CA ALA A 39 11.75 10.18 2.75
C ALA A 39 11.81 9.24 3.95
N TRP A 40 10.74 8.47 4.19
CA TRP A 40 10.69 7.52 5.30
C TRP A 40 11.21 6.13 4.92
N ASP A 41 11.75 5.92 3.72
CA ASP A 41 12.46 4.68 3.37
C ASP A 41 13.90 4.67 3.94
N THR A 42 14.01 4.77 5.27
CA THR A 42 15.31 4.92 5.97
C THR A 42 16.25 3.73 5.79
N ASN A 43 15.74 2.59 5.32
CA ASN A 43 16.51 1.38 5.08
C ASN A 43 16.58 0.96 3.59
N GLY A 44 16.02 1.76 2.67
CA GLY A 44 16.08 1.50 1.23
C GLY A 44 15.34 0.23 0.79
N LYS A 45 14.28 -0.15 1.50
CA LYS A 45 13.47 -1.36 1.28
C LYS A 45 12.04 -1.05 0.82
N ARG A 46 11.67 0.21 0.59
CA ARG A 46 10.37 0.55 0.02
C ARG A 46 10.27 -0.01 -1.39
N MET A 47 9.31 -0.88 -1.62
CA MET A 47 9.05 -1.46 -2.94
C MET A 47 7.67 -1.07 -3.44
N ILE A 48 7.53 -0.92 -4.74
CA ILE A 48 6.27 -0.62 -5.40
C ILE A 48 5.97 -1.61 -6.54
N SER A 49 4.69 -1.86 -6.75
CA SER A 49 4.15 -2.69 -7.83
C SER A 49 2.73 -2.24 -8.19
N LYS A 50 2.17 -2.80 -9.26
CA LYS A 50 0.76 -2.66 -9.63
C LYS A 50 0.08 -4.02 -9.58
N LEU A 51 -1.09 -4.08 -8.97
CA LEU A 51 -1.91 -5.29 -8.91
C LEU A 51 -3.37 -4.93 -9.18
N ASN A 52 -3.96 -5.54 -10.19
CA ASN A 52 -5.32 -5.21 -10.63
C ASN A 52 -5.51 -3.71 -10.89
N GLY A 53 -4.47 -2.97 -11.30
CA GLY A 53 -4.54 -1.52 -11.48
C GLY A 53 -4.57 -0.70 -10.18
N ASN A 54 -4.33 -1.32 -9.03
CA ASN A 54 -4.07 -0.64 -7.75
C ASN A 54 -2.57 -0.46 -7.54
N LEU A 55 -2.17 0.59 -6.83
CA LEU A 55 -0.78 0.79 -6.42
C LEU A 55 -0.51 -0.04 -5.17
N VAL A 56 0.38 -1.01 -5.28
CA VAL A 56 0.83 -1.85 -4.17
C VAL A 56 2.15 -1.31 -3.66
N VAL A 57 2.29 -1.25 -2.34
CA VAL A 57 3.53 -0.82 -1.69
C VAL A 57 3.91 -1.85 -0.63
N GLN A 58 5.18 -2.26 -0.66
CA GLN A 58 5.82 -2.96 0.45
C GLN A 58 6.44 -1.92 1.37
N PHE A 59 5.92 -1.83 2.58
CA PHE A 59 6.47 -1.03 3.65
C PHE A 59 7.46 -1.86 4.49
N THR A 60 8.20 -1.17 5.35
CA THR A 60 8.95 -1.80 6.43
C THR A 60 8.50 -1.20 7.75
N ASP A 61 8.19 -2.05 8.71
CA ASP A 61 7.93 -1.66 10.09
C ASP A 61 9.20 -1.06 10.71
N TYR A 62 9.09 0.13 11.31
CA TYR A 62 10.27 0.83 11.84
C TYR A 62 10.76 0.25 13.16
N GLU A 63 9.92 -0.47 13.90
CA GLU A 63 10.29 -1.10 15.17
C GLU A 63 10.86 -2.50 14.93
N THR A 64 10.14 -3.32 14.16
CA THR A 64 10.53 -4.72 13.94
C THR A 64 11.45 -4.93 12.74
N CYS A 65 11.55 -3.94 11.85
CA CYS A 65 12.22 -4.05 10.55
C CYS A 65 11.62 -5.11 9.61
N GLU A 66 10.43 -5.63 9.92
CA GLU A 66 9.73 -6.61 9.11
C GLU A 66 8.94 -5.94 7.97
N PRO A 67 8.91 -6.54 6.78
CA PRO A 67 8.10 -6.01 5.69
C PRO A 67 6.61 -6.21 5.96
N PHE A 68 5.78 -5.37 5.33
CA PHE A 68 4.35 -5.60 5.23
C PHE A 68 3.81 -4.95 3.96
N PHE A 69 2.61 -5.34 3.55
CA PHE A 69 2.01 -4.82 2.33
C PHE A 69 0.82 -3.90 2.63
N SER A 70 0.65 -2.92 1.75
CA SER A 70 -0.58 -2.13 1.61
C SER A 70 -0.87 -1.93 0.13
N PHE A 71 -2.06 -1.43 -0.17
CA PHE A 71 -2.41 -0.96 -1.50
C PHE A 71 -3.34 0.25 -1.45
N LEU A 72 -3.25 1.09 -2.47
CA LEU A 72 -4.18 2.17 -2.74
C LEU A 72 -4.87 1.91 -4.07
N GLY A 73 -6.20 1.86 -4.05
CA GLY A 73 -7.02 1.81 -5.24
C GLY A 73 -8.34 1.09 -5.05
N THR A 74 -9.27 1.34 -5.98
CA THR A 74 -10.64 0.85 -5.93
C THR A 74 -10.94 -0.24 -6.96
N ASN A 75 -9.95 -0.68 -7.74
CA ASN A 75 -10.18 -1.65 -8.80
C ASN A 75 -10.01 -3.08 -8.28
N LYS A 76 -11.13 -3.81 -8.08
CA LYS A 76 -11.13 -5.16 -7.50
C LYS A 76 -10.36 -5.24 -6.16
N PRO A 77 -10.74 -4.45 -5.14
CA PRO A 77 -10.02 -4.36 -3.88
C PRO A 77 -9.97 -5.70 -3.13
N GLU A 78 -11.06 -6.47 -3.12
CA GLU A 78 -11.08 -7.80 -2.48
C GLU A 78 -10.09 -8.77 -3.13
N HIS A 79 -10.06 -8.83 -4.47
CA HIS A 79 -9.13 -9.68 -5.21
C HIS A 79 -7.67 -9.28 -4.94
N THR A 80 -7.41 -7.98 -4.95
CA THR A 80 -6.08 -7.41 -4.63
C THR A 80 -5.65 -7.77 -3.23
N ALA A 81 -6.53 -7.61 -2.23
CA ALA A 81 -6.22 -7.96 -0.85
C ALA A 81 -5.89 -9.45 -0.71
N ARG A 82 -6.74 -10.34 -1.26
CA ARG A 82 -6.51 -11.79 -1.17
C ARG A 82 -5.21 -12.22 -1.85
N GLU A 83 -4.92 -11.70 -3.03
CA GLU A 83 -3.68 -12.00 -3.74
C GLU A 83 -2.44 -11.52 -2.97
N LEU A 84 -2.50 -10.33 -2.36
CA LEU A 84 -1.40 -9.82 -1.52
C LEU A 84 -1.23 -10.61 -0.23
N ILE A 85 -2.33 -10.97 0.44
CA ILE A 85 -2.30 -11.79 1.66
C ILE A 85 -1.65 -13.15 1.37
N HIS A 86 -2.12 -13.84 0.32
CA HIS A 86 -1.57 -15.13 -0.10
C HIS A 86 -0.10 -15.05 -0.50
N PHE A 87 0.30 -13.95 -1.16
CA PHE A 87 1.70 -13.71 -1.50
C PHE A 87 2.55 -13.45 -0.26
N ALA A 88 2.06 -12.63 0.68
CA ALA A 88 2.75 -12.35 1.93
C ALA A 88 3.02 -13.65 2.71
N GLU A 89 2.00 -14.51 2.87
CA GLU A 89 2.14 -15.82 3.51
C GLU A 89 3.21 -16.69 2.83
N LYS A 90 3.17 -16.79 1.50
CA LYS A 90 4.17 -17.56 0.73
C LYS A 90 5.58 -16.99 0.81
N SER A 91 5.71 -15.69 1.01
CA SER A 91 6.99 -14.99 1.14
C SER A 91 7.50 -14.93 2.58
N GLY A 92 6.78 -15.51 3.56
CA GLY A 92 7.15 -15.47 4.97
C GLY A 92 6.96 -14.09 5.61
N VAL A 93 6.08 -13.27 5.03
CA VAL A 93 5.69 -11.93 5.50
C VAL A 93 4.33 -12.03 6.19
N SER A 94 4.04 -11.11 7.11
CA SER A 94 2.73 -11.03 7.76
C SER A 94 1.58 -11.01 6.76
N SER A 95 0.57 -11.85 6.99
CA SER A 95 -0.66 -11.92 6.20
C SER A 95 -1.62 -10.74 6.47
N THR A 96 -1.26 -9.83 7.37
CA THR A 96 -2.04 -8.61 7.65
C THR A 96 -1.58 -7.47 6.74
N LEU A 97 -2.52 -6.96 5.94
CA LEU A 97 -2.32 -5.70 5.22
C LEU A 97 -2.53 -4.54 6.21
N ARG A 98 -1.62 -3.56 6.20
CA ARG A 98 -1.67 -2.41 7.11
C ARG A 98 -1.73 -1.11 6.33
N PHE A 99 -2.23 -0.04 6.95
CA PHE A 99 -2.36 1.28 6.32
C PHE A 99 -3.13 1.24 5.00
N VAL A 100 -4.16 0.39 4.90
CA VAL A 100 -5.01 0.31 3.71
C VAL A 100 -6.00 1.48 3.77
N PRO A 101 -5.97 2.41 2.80
CA PRO A 101 -6.82 3.60 2.85
C PRO A 101 -8.31 3.26 2.76
N GLU A 102 -9.18 4.07 3.38
CA GLU A 102 -10.63 3.85 3.44
C GLU A 102 -11.26 3.61 2.04
N GLU A 103 -10.84 4.38 1.04
CA GLU A 103 -11.31 4.23 -0.34
C GLU A 103 -11.06 2.82 -0.90
N SER A 104 -10.02 2.13 -0.42
CA SER A 104 -9.61 0.81 -0.89
C SER A 104 -10.36 -0.33 -0.19
N ILE A 105 -11.14 -0.08 0.87
CA ILE A 105 -11.82 -1.12 1.67
C ILE A 105 -13.33 -1.24 1.46
N LYS A 106 -13.95 -0.36 0.66
CA LYS A 106 -15.42 -0.28 0.54
C LYS A 106 -16.10 -1.63 0.22
N ASP A 107 -15.51 -2.43 -0.68
CA ASP A 107 -16.04 -3.76 -1.00
C ASP A 107 -15.52 -4.87 -0.06
N LEU A 108 -14.39 -4.64 0.62
CA LEU A 108 -13.81 -5.58 1.59
C LEU A 108 -14.71 -5.78 2.82
N LEU A 109 -15.47 -4.75 3.21
CA LEU A 109 -16.42 -4.81 4.33
C LEU A 109 -17.54 -5.85 4.15
N LYS A 110 -17.74 -6.36 2.92
CA LYS A 110 -18.72 -7.41 2.61
C LYS A 110 -18.09 -8.80 2.47
N SER A 111 -16.77 -8.89 2.58
CA SER A 111 -16.01 -10.13 2.44
C SER A 111 -15.91 -10.87 3.78
N ASP A 112 -15.25 -12.02 3.79
CA ASP A 112 -14.89 -12.77 5.00
C ASP A 112 -13.58 -12.28 5.66
N LEU A 113 -12.95 -11.25 5.10
CA LEU A 113 -11.74 -10.64 5.67
C LEU A 113 -12.11 -9.77 6.87
N LEU A 114 -11.31 -9.87 7.94
CA LEU A 114 -11.40 -8.97 9.08
C LEU A 114 -10.78 -7.63 8.71
N VAL A 115 -11.58 -6.57 8.79
CA VAL A 115 -11.13 -5.18 8.62
C VAL A 115 -11.29 -4.48 9.96
N GLU A 116 -10.19 -3.94 10.48
CA GLU A 116 -10.15 -3.22 11.75
C GLU A 116 -9.58 -1.82 11.52
N GLU A 117 -10.25 -0.81 12.05
CA GLU A 117 -9.77 0.57 12.05
C GLU A 117 -8.71 0.75 13.13
N ASP A 118 -7.63 1.46 12.79
CA ASP A 118 -6.59 1.84 13.74
C ASP A 118 -6.55 3.36 13.88
N ARG A 119 -7.10 3.85 15.00
CA ARG A 119 -7.25 5.28 15.27
C ARG A 119 -5.92 6.02 15.37
N ASP A 120 -4.85 5.35 15.80
CA ASP A 120 -3.54 5.98 15.96
C ASP A 120 -2.91 6.34 14.59
N ASN A 121 -3.47 5.80 13.50
CA ASN A 121 -3.05 6.01 12.12
C ASN A 121 -4.04 6.85 11.29
N PHE A 122 -4.92 7.63 11.93
CA PHE A 122 -5.86 8.48 11.19
C PHE A 122 -5.20 9.76 10.66
N ASP A 123 -5.40 10.03 9.37
CA ASP A 123 -5.03 11.29 8.73
C ASP A 123 -6.01 12.42 9.11
N TYR A 124 -5.47 13.60 9.45
CA TYR A 124 -6.25 14.81 9.73
C TYR A 124 -6.22 15.74 8.51
N ILE A 125 -7.37 15.91 7.87
CA ILE A 125 -7.53 16.73 6.66
C ILE A 125 -8.25 18.04 7.02
N PHE A 126 -7.65 19.17 6.65
CA PHE A 126 -8.18 20.53 6.89
C PHE A 126 -8.52 21.23 5.57
N SER A 127 -9.42 22.22 5.63
CA SER A 127 -9.93 23.01 4.49
C SER A 127 -9.32 24.39 4.40
#